data_AF-A0A4U0WUW1-F1
#
_entry.id   AF-A0A4U0WUW1-F1
#
_cell.length_a   1.000
_cell.length_b   1.000
_cell.length_c   1.000
_cell.angle_alpha   90.00
_cell.angle_beta   90.00
_cell.angle_gamma   90.00
#
_symmetry.space_group_name_H-M   'P 1'
#
loop_
_entity.id
_entity.type
_entity.pdbx_description
1 polymer ?
#
loop_
_entity_poly.entity_id
_entity_poly.type
_entity_poly.pdbx_seq_one_letter_code
_entity_poly.pdbx_strand_id
1 'polypeptide(L)'
;MADAGVFAWRKKHISSFGGRFLEFVRTPPFLSYPSGRATLGVAGFQVIRLCHKCHDNLSFVSNERDNRSFVASSDELNGMSRDLRQKYNPAQLIADHEDAVRTKIACQFHSLWSVMVDSALSRAFPGVH
;
A
#
# COMPACT_ATOMS: atom_id res chain seq x y z
N MET A 1 -12.08 -5.73 -4.65
CA MET A 1 -10.64 -5.96 -4.33
C MET A 1 -10.19 -7.40 -4.55
N ALA A 2 -11.01 -8.42 -4.25
CA ALA A 2 -10.66 -9.83 -4.43
C ALA A 2 -10.14 -10.17 -5.85
N ASP A 3 -10.85 -9.74 -6.89
CA ASP A 3 -10.48 -10.03 -8.29
C ASP A 3 -9.14 -9.43 -8.69
N ALA A 4 -8.85 -8.20 -8.22
CA ALA A 4 -7.56 -7.54 -8.46
C ALA A 4 -6.39 -8.35 -7.86
N GLY A 5 -6.62 -8.97 -6.69
CA GLY A 5 -5.67 -9.92 -6.10
C GLY A 5 -5.49 -11.17 -6.95
N VAL A 6 -6.59 -11.79 -7.40
CA VAL A 6 -6.57 -13.00 -8.24
C VAL A 6 -5.83 -12.76 -9.55
N PHE A 7 -6.09 -11.65 -10.25
CA PHE A 7 -5.41 -11.32 -11.50
C PHE A 7 -3.93 -11.01 -11.32
N ALA A 8 -3.57 -10.26 -10.26
CA ALA A 8 -2.17 -9.97 -9.95
C ALA A 8 -1.40 -11.26 -9.65
N TRP A 9 -1.98 -12.13 -8.83
CA TRP A 9 -1.38 -13.40 -8.44
C TRP A 9 -1.25 -14.36 -9.62
N ARG A 10 -2.31 -14.47 -10.44
CA ARG A 10 -2.28 -15.26 -11.69
C ARG A 10 -1.18 -14.79 -12.63
N LYS A 11 -1.03 -13.48 -12.85
CA LYS A 11 0.06 -12.97 -13.70
C LYS A 11 1.44 -13.26 -13.11
N LYS A 12 1.62 -13.10 -11.80
CA LYS A 12 2.89 -13.43 -11.12
C LYS A 12 3.33 -14.86 -11.44
N HIS A 13 2.42 -15.83 -11.41
CA HIS A 13 2.76 -17.23 -11.72
C HIS A 13 2.95 -17.55 -13.20
N ILE A 14 2.55 -16.66 -14.11
CA ILE A 14 2.72 -16.82 -15.57
C ILE A 14 4.01 -16.12 -16.05
N SER A 15 4.38 -14.99 -15.46
CA SER A 15 5.56 -14.22 -15.86
C SER A 15 6.78 -14.54 -14.99
N SER A 16 7.81 -15.16 -15.56
CA SER A 16 9.09 -15.44 -14.90
C SER A 16 9.96 -14.19 -14.76
N PHE A 17 9.62 -13.29 -13.83
CA PHE A 17 10.45 -12.14 -13.44
C PHE A 17 10.90 -12.28 -11.99
N GLY A 18 12.17 -12.67 -11.79
CA GLY A 18 12.80 -12.82 -10.48
C GLY A 18 13.71 -11.63 -10.17
N GLY A 19 13.42 -10.90 -9.09
CA GLY A 19 14.33 -9.92 -8.53
C GLY A 19 15.38 -10.61 -7.65
N ARG A 20 16.66 -10.53 -8.02
CA ARG A 20 17.78 -10.76 -7.09
C ARG A 20 18.63 -9.50 -7.08
N PHE A 21 18.36 -8.62 -6.13
CA PHE A 21 19.29 -7.59 -5.69
C PHE A 21 19.29 -7.60 -4.17
N LEU A 22 20.40 -7.20 -3.56
CA LEU A 22 20.58 -7.15 -2.10
C LEU A 22 19.48 -6.29 -1.46
N GLU A 23 18.42 -6.93 -0.94
CA GLU A 23 17.27 -6.24 -0.37
C GLU A 23 17.49 -5.87 1.10
N PHE A 24 17.05 -4.66 1.46
CA PHE A 24 17.18 -4.10 2.80
C PHE A 24 16.23 -4.77 3.83
N VAL A 25 15.25 -5.57 3.40
CA VAL A 25 14.25 -6.30 4.21
C VAL A 25 13.74 -7.49 3.38
N ARG A 26 13.22 -8.56 4.01
CA ARG A 26 12.65 -9.77 3.36
C ARG A 26 11.86 -9.47 2.07
N THR A 27 12.38 -9.97 0.94
CA THR A 27 11.62 -10.20 -0.31
C THR A 27 10.35 -10.99 0.00
N PRO A 28 9.17 -10.55 -0.46
CA PRO A 28 7.99 -11.42 -0.45
C PRO A 28 8.25 -12.70 -1.26
N PRO A 29 7.73 -13.87 -0.83
CA PRO A 29 8.02 -15.15 -1.48
C PRO A 29 7.17 -15.38 -2.75
N PHE A 30 7.18 -14.41 -3.68
CA PHE A 30 6.47 -14.50 -4.96
C PHE A 30 7.13 -13.63 -6.02
N LEU A 31 6.87 -13.93 -7.29
CA LEU A 31 7.46 -13.24 -8.45
C LEU A 31 7.12 -11.74 -8.44
N SER A 32 8.05 -10.91 -8.91
CA SER A 32 7.99 -9.46 -8.73
C SER A 32 6.91 -8.80 -9.60
N TYR A 33 6.70 -9.26 -10.83
CA TYR A 33 5.76 -8.62 -11.75
C TYR A 33 4.41 -9.35 -11.85
N PRO A 34 3.26 -8.65 -11.81
CA PRO A 34 3.06 -7.24 -11.44
C PRO A 34 3.12 -7.00 -9.91
N SER A 35 3.27 -5.75 -9.48
CA SER A 35 3.17 -5.39 -8.06
C SER A 35 1.75 -5.60 -7.54
N GLY A 36 1.58 -6.48 -6.54
CA GLY A 36 0.27 -6.76 -5.93
C GLY A 36 -0.30 -5.53 -5.23
N ARG A 37 0.55 -4.74 -4.57
CA ARG A 37 0.14 -3.50 -3.88
C ARG A 37 -0.32 -2.44 -4.86
N ALA A 38 0.35 -2.31 -6.01
CA ALA A 38 -0.06 -1.42 -7.08
C ALA A 38 -1.44 -1.82 -7.63
N THR A 39 -1.64 -3.11 -7.96
CA THR A 39 -2.92 -3.58 -8.52
C THR A 39 -4.08 -3.43 -7.54
N LEU A 40 -3.88 -3.81 -6.27
CA LEU A 40 -4.92 -3.68 -5.24
C LEU A 40 -5.21 -2.21 -4.90
N GLY A 41 -4.18 -1.39 -4.74
CA GLY A 41 -4.32 0.04 -4.45
C GLY A 41 -5.10 0.76 -5.54
N VAL A 42 -4.70 0.58 -6.80
CA VAL A 42 -5.39 1.18 -7.95
C VAL A 42 -6.83 0.71 -8.03
N ALA A 43 -7.08 -0.61 -7.96
CA ALA A 43 -8.44 -1.13 -8.04
C ALA A 43 -9.35 -0.60 -6.92
N GLY A 44 -8.84 -0.53 -5.69
CA GLY A 44 -9.57 -0.01 -4.54
C GLY A 44 -9.96 1.45 -4.68
N PHE A 45 -8.97 2.31 -4.87
CA PHE A 45 -9.20 3.74 -4.95
C PHE A 45 -9.96 4.14 -6.22
N GLN A 46 -9.79 3.42 -7.33
CA GLN A 46 -10.59 3.65 -8.54
C GLN A 46 -12.06 3.31 -8.32
N VAL A 47 -12.38 2.21 -7.61
CA VAL A 47 -13.77 1.89 -7.25
C VAL A 47 -14.37 2.99 -6.37
N ILE A 48 -13.65 3.42 -5.32
CA ILE A 48 -14.09 4.53 -4.44
C ILE A 48 -14.37 5.80 -5.26
N ARG A 49 -13.47 6.11 -6.20
CA ARG A 49 -13.58 7.30 -7.05
C ARG A 49 -14.80 7.24 -7.96
N LEU A 50 -15.10 6.09 -8.56
CA LEU A 50 -16.28 5.89 -9.39
C LEU A 50 -17.58 5.90 -8.56
N CYS A 51 -17.57 5.28 -7.38
CA CYS A 51 -18.73 5.31 -6.47
C CYS A 51 -19.10 6.75 -6.08
N HIS A 52 -18.12 7.56 -5.69
CA HIS A 52 -18.35 8.96 -5.38
C HIS A 52 -18.73 9.80 -6.60
N LYS A 53 -18.20 9.48 -7.79
CA LYS A 53 -18.63 10.13 -9.02
C LYS A 53 -20.10 9.90 -9.30
N CYS A 54 -20.56 8.65 -9.18
CA CYS A 54 -21.97 8.30 -9.40
C CYS A 54 -22.89 8.85 -8.31
N HIS A 55 -22.44 8.85 -7.05
CA HIS A 55 -23.25 9.35 -5.93
C HIS A 55 -23.40 10.88 -5.95
N ASP A 56 -22.30 11.59 -6.19
CA ASP A 56 -22.25 13.06 -6.07
C ASP A 56 -22.35 13.77 -7.43
N ASN A 57 -22.68 13.04 -8.51
CA ASN A 57 -22.79 13.53 -9.89
C ASN A 57 -21.60 14.40 -10.35
N LEU A 58 -20.39 13.98 -10.00
CA LEU A 58 -19.18 14.75 -10.30
C LEU A 58 -18.79 14.67 -11.77
N SER A 59 -18.34 15.79 -12.33
CA SER A 59 -18.08 15.93 -13.78
C SER A 59 -16.66 15.53 -14.23
N PHE A 60 -15.76 15.13 -13.33
CA PHE A 60 -14.38 14.79 -13.72
C PHE A 60 -14.33 13.54 -14.62
N VAL A 61 -13.42 13.51 -15.59
CA VAL A 61 -13.27 12.37 -16.52
C VAL A 61 -12.76 11.15 -15.76
N SER A 62 -13.23 9.95 -16.10
CA SER A 62 -12.93 8.70 -15.36
C SER A 62 -11.44 8.38 -15.26
N ASN A 63 -10.61 8.91 -16.16
CA ASN A 63 -9.15 8.72 -16.22
C ASN A 63 -8.34 9.96 -15.81
N GLU A 64 -9.00 11.02 -15.33
CA GLU A 64 -8.33 12.22 -14.85
C GLU A 64 -8.15 12.21 -13.33
N ARG A 65 -7.31 13.13 -12.86
CA ARG A 65 -7.09 13.35 -11.44
C ARG A 65 -8.38 13.88 -10.79
N ASP A 66 -8.78 13.27 -9.69
CA ASP A 66 -9.83 13.83 -8.83
C ASP A 66 -9.29 14.95 -7.92
N ASN A 67 -10.18 15.66 -7.24
CA ASN A 67 -9.84 16.75 -6.31
C ASN A 67 -10.22 16.42 -4.85
N ARG A 68 -10.21 15.13 -4.46
CA ARG A 68 -10.56 14.73 -3.09
C ARG A 68 -9.33 14.64 -2.20
N SER A 69 -9.18 15.66 -1.37
CA SER A 69 -8.12 15.69 -0.37
C SER A 69 -8.55 15.01 0.94
N PHE A 70 -7.61 14.33 1.59
CA PHE A 70 -7.77 13.78 2.93
C PHE A 70 -6.41 13.59 3.60
N VAL A 71 -6.40 13.51 4.93
CA VAL A 71 -5.22 13.17 5.71
C VAL A 71 -5.33 11.73 6.17
N ALA A 72 -4.26 10.95 6.01
CA ALA A 72 -4.19 9.59 6.52
C ALA A 72 -2.84 9.34 7.20
N SER A 73 -2.86 8.47 8.20
CA SER A 73 -1.65 7.93 8.83
C SER A 73 -1.65 6.42 8.62
N SER A 74 -0.50 5.85 8.29
CA SER A 74 -0.35 4.40 8.14
C SER A 74 -0.09 3.77 9.50
N ASP A 75 -0.60 2.56 9.74
CA ASP A 75 -0.25 1.79 10.92
C ASP A 75 1.24 1.43 11.00
N GLU A 76 1.96 1.46 9.88
CA GLU A 76 3.42 1.30 9.87
C GLU A 76 4.14 2.52 10.49
N LEU A 77 3.50 3.70 10.46
CA LEU A 77 4.05 5.01 10.86
C LEU A 77 3.04 5.79 11.71
N ASN A 78 2.49 5.15 12.73
CA ASN A 78 1.44 5.71 13.58
C ASN A 78 1.95 6.21 14.95
N GLY A 79 3.23 6.06 15.26
CA GLY A 79 3.78 6.40 16.60
C GLY A 79 3.50 5.35 17.67
N MET A 80 2.98 4.18 17.29
CA MET A 80 2.65 3.07 18.21
C MET A 80 3.39 1.79 17.82
N SER A 81 3.32 1.45 16.52
CA SER A 81 4.01 0.31 15.93
C SER A 81 5.52 0.45 16.07
N ARG A 82 6.20 -0.68 16.21
CA ARG A 82 7.62 -0.74 16.58
C ARG A 82 8.32 -1.94 15.98
N ASP A 83 9.62 -1.81 15.81
CA ASP A 83 10.50 -2.88 15.34
C ASP A 83 11.06 -3.63 16.55
N LEU A 84 10.45 -4.76 16.87
CA LEU A 84 10.81 -5.58 18.03
C LEU A 84 12.14 -6.31 17.80
N ARG A 85 13.09 -6.16 18.73
CA ARG A 85 14.33 -6.95 18.71
C ARG A 85 14.11 -8.37 19.23
N GLN A 86 13.12 -8.51 20.11
CA GLN A 86 12.69 -9.78 20.70
C GLN A 86 11.48 -10.36 19.96
N LYS A 87 11.20 -11.64 20.20
CA LYS A 87 10.04 -12.30 19.60
C LYS A 87 8.75 -11.65 20.11
N TYR A 88 7.82 -11.36 19.21
CA TYR A 88 6.51 -10.83 19.55
C TYR A 88 5.78 -11.72 20.58
N ASN A 89 5.30 -11.10 21.65
CA ASN A 89 4.50 -11.75 22.69
C ASN A 89 3.02 -11.33 22.52
N PRO A 90 2.13 -12.23 22.08
CA PRO A 90 0.73 -11.89 21.86
C PRO A 90 -0.05 -11.61 23.15
N ALA A 91 0.47 -11.98 24.32
CA ALA A 91 -0.17 -11.72 25.60
C ALA A 91 0.08 -10.29 26.13
N GLN A 92 0.98 -9.54 25.50
CA GLN A 92 1.38 -8.20 25.90
C GLN A 92 0.92 -7.19 24.85
N LEU A 93 0.54 -5.98 25.28
CA LEU A 93 0.20 -4.92 24.33
C LEU A 93 1.45 -4.44 23.61
N ILE A 94 1.32 -4.07 22.33
CA ILE A 94 2.44 -3.55 21.54
C ILE A 94 3.13 -2.35 22.22
N ALA A 95 2.35 -1.54 22.96
CA ALA A 95 2.81 -0.36 23.69
C ALA A 95 3.84 -0.68 24.79
N ASP A 96 3.75 -1.87 25.38
CA ASP A 96 4.53 -2.27 26.56
C ASP A 96 5.85 -2.95 26.20
N HIS A 97 6.09 -3.23 24.92
CA HIS A 97 7.35 -3.84 24.46
C HIS A 97 8.47 -2.80 24.41
N GLU A 98 9.57 -2.99 25.13
CA GLU A 98 10.70 -2.05 25.14
C GLU A 98 11.52 -2.09 23.84
N ASP A 99 11.08 -1.37 22.80
CA ASP A 99 11.72 -1.35 21.49
C ASP A 99 11.46 -0.03 20.73
N ALA A 100 12.17 0.18 19.62
CA ALA A 100 12.14 1.42 18.85
C ALA A 100 10.76 1.65 18.20
N VAL A 101 10.09 2.71 18.64
CA VAL A 101 8.80 3.16 18.10
C VAL A 101 9.00 3.83 16.74
N ARG A 102 8.19 3.45 15.76
CA ARG A 102 8.23 4.06 14.43
C ARG A 102 7.55 5.43 14.47
N THR A 103 8.18 6.42 13.83
CA THR A 103 7.74 7.81 13.85
C THR A 103 6.31 7.96 13.32
N LYS A 104 5.51 8.79 13.99
CA LYS A 104 4.16 9.14 13.51
C LYS A 104 4.28 10.12 12.35
N ILE A 105 3.80 9.71 11.18
CA ILE A 105 3.76 10.56 9.98
C ILE A 105 2.32 10.63 9.46
N ALA A 106 1.74 11.82 9.51
CA ALA A 106 0.45 12.11 8.90
C ALA A 106 0.67 12.66 7.49
N CYS A 107 0.24 11.91 6.47
CA CYS A 107 0.37 12.28 5.08
C CYS A 107 -0.89 13.00 4.61
N GLN A 108 -0.72 14.21 4.07
CA GLN A 108 -1.77 14.92 3.34
C GLN A 108 -1.80 14.43 1.89
N PHE A 109 -2.94 13.90 1.47
CA PHE A 109 -3.20 13.59 0.07
C PHE A 109 -4.15 14.63 -0.51
N HIS A 110 -3.84 15.12 -1.72
CA HIS A 110 -4.66 16.12 -2.41
C HIS A 110 -5.68 15.48 -3.36
N SER A 111 -5.52 14.20 -3.67
CA SER A 111 -6.44 13.43 -4.51
C SER A 111 -6.35 11.92 -4.24
N LEU A 112 -7.41 11.16 -4.50
CA LEU A 112 -7.37 9.69 -4.51
C LEU A 112 -6.39 9.18 -5.57
N TRP A 113 -6.24 9.90 -6.69
CA TRP A 113 -5.21 9.62 -7.69
C TRP A 113 -3.80 9.65 -7.09
N SER A 114 -3.48 10.64 -6.26
CA SER A 114 -2.15 10.75 -5.65
C SER A 114 -1.84 9.55 -4.75
N VAL A 115 -2.86 9.02 -4.07
CA VAL A 115 -2.73 7.85 -3.19
C VAL A 115 -2.49 6.57 -4.01
N MET A 116 -3.11 6.43 -5.18
CA MET A 116 -2.83 5.31 -6.08
C MET A 116 -1.38 5.30 -6.55
N VAL A 117 -0.86 6.47 -6.92
CA VAL A 117 0.53 6.62 -7.36
C VAL A 117 1.49 6.34 -6.21
N ASP A 118 1.26 6.93 -5.03
CA ASP A 118 2.09 6.72 -3.85
C ASP A 118 2.09 5.26 -3.40
N SER A 119 0.92 4.61 -3.40
CA SER A 119 0.81 3.17 -3.11
C SER A 119 1.61 2.31 -4.09
N ALA A 120 1.65 2.66 -5.38
CA ALA A 120 2.47 1.97 -6.37
C ALA A 120 3.98 2.21 -6.15
N LEU A 121 4.39 3.46 -5.92
CA LEU A 121 5.79 3.86 -5.70
C LEU A 121 6.34 3.36 -4.36
N SER A 122 5.49 3.10 -3.37
CA SER A 122 5.87 2.57 -2.05
C SER A 122 6.60 1.22 -2.10
N ARG A 123 6.61 0.55 -3.26
CA ARG A 123 7.35 -0.69 -3.49
C ARG A 123 8.68 -0.50 -4.23
N ALA A 124 8.87 0.63 -4.89
CA ALA A 124 10.14 0.99 -5.51
C ALA A 124 11.16 1.45 -4.45
N PHE A 125 10.76 2.28 -3.48
CA PHE A 125 11.68 2.80 -2.46
C PHE A 125 12.33 1.71 -1.58
N PRO A 126 11.60 0.67 -1.12
CA PRO A 126 12.22 -0.43 -0.39
C PRO A 126 12.96 -1.44 -1.30
N GLY A 127 12.95 -1.24 -2.62
CA GLY A 127 13.68 -2.08 -3.59
C GLY A 127 13.06 -3.46 -3.86
N VAL A 128 11.76 -3.61 -3.61
CA VAL A 128 11.03 -4.90 -3.62
C VAL A 128 10.20 -5.13 -4.88
N HIS A 129 10.10 -4.12 -5.75
CA HIS A 129 9.47 -4.17 -7.07
C HIS A 129 10.17 -3.23 -8.05
#